data_AF-A0A7G9LQ92-F1
#
_entry.id   AF-A0A7G9LQ92-F1
#
_cell.length_a   1.000
_cell.length_b   1.000
_cell.length_c   1.000
_cell.angle_alpha   90.00
_cell.angle_beta   90.00
_cell.angle_gamma   90.00
#
_symmetry.space_group_name_H-M   'P 1'
#
loop_
_entity.id
_entity.type
_entity.pdbx_description
1 polymer ?
#
loop_
_entity_poly.entity_id
_entity_poly.type
_entity_poly.pdbx_seq_one_letter_code
_entity_poly.pdbx_strand_id
1 'polypeptide(L)'
;MVFFANSNDIIVVDIEVTEKIDDRYLKSFVLSNLKLKNISLENCDKLYVNYLEYPKEYQVFVVNSQFIFFDFEAFYSYYENRDFEGFELLIYSNFFLIFKDKKFFYYQKINQDLNQDDFIKFLNKKFNINISNIKLVSKDEFEKLKKEFTQKNQKINHKKNINKDGLKYIDLKSNFSFYIYIFYLLSILCIGYYFYNTYLNIVEKKRKL
;
A
#
# COMPACT_ATOMS: atom_id res chain seq x y z
N MET A 1 -10.22 -0.08 19.61
CA MET A 1 -8.83 -0.62 19.68
C MET A 1 -8.18 -0.34 18.33
N VAL A 2 -6.98 0.24 18.30
CA VAL A 2 -6.26 0.53 17.06
C VAL A 2 -5.35 -0.67 16.76
N PHE A 3 -5.50 -1.28 15.59
CA PHE A 3 -4.75 -2.47 15.21
C PHE A 3 -3.54 -2.09 14.35
N PHE A 4 -2.36 -2.39 14.86
CA PHE A 4 -1.09 -2.33 14.12
C PHE A 4 -0.73 -3.70 13.61
N ALA A 5 -0.30 -3.78 12.34
CA ALA A 5 0.32 -4.98 11.81
C ALA A 5 1.76 -5.05 12.32
N ASN A 6 2.07 -6.07 13.10
CA ASN A 6 3.44 -6.30 13.53
C ASN A 6 4.25 -6.91 12.38
N SER A 7 5.57 -6.99 12.54
CA SER A 7 6.44 -7.62 11.54
C SER A 7 6.00 -9.04 11.17
N ASN A 8 5.47 -9.84 12.10
CA ASN A 8 4.96 -11.19 11.80
C ASN A 8 3.67 -11.17 10.96
N ASP A 9 2.87 -10.12 11.05
CA ASP A 9 1.57 -9.99 10.37
C ASP A 9 1.71 -9.41 8.94
N ILE A 10 2.90 -8.94 8.58
CA ILE A 10 3.19 -8.31 7.29
C ILE A 10 3.99 -9.30 6.43
N ILE A 11 3.50 -9.67 5.25
CA ILE A 11 4.32 -10.38 4.27
C ILE A 11 4.93 -9.33 3.34
N VAL A 12 6.26 -9.35 3.21
CA VAL A 12 7.01 -8.45 2.34
C VAL A 12 7.57 -9.26 1.19
N VAL A 13 7.37 -8.75 -0.03
CA VAL A 13 7.83 -9.40 -1.25
C VAL A 13 8.55 -8.38 -2.09
N ASP A 14 9.85 -8.60 -2.28
CA ASP A 14 10.65 -7.82 -3.21
C ASP A 14 10.59 -8.47 -4.60
N ILE A 15 10.35 -7.64 -5.62
CA ILE A 15 10.19 -8.04 -7.02
C ILE A 15 11.08 -7.13 -7.88
N GLU A 16 12.12 -7.70 -8.48
CA GLU A 16 13.02 -7.01 -9.40
C GLU A 16 12.30 -6.69 -10.72
N VAL A 17 12.56 -5.51 -11.27
CA VAL A 17 12.02 -5.05 -12.55
C VAL A 17 13.09 -4.30 -13.35
N THR A 18 12.90 -4.20 -14.67
CA THR A 18 13.79 -3.42 -15.54
C THR A 18 13.46 -1.93 -15.52
N GLU A 19 12.20 -1.60 -15.27
CA GLU A 19 11.66 -0.24 -15.24
C GLU A 19 10.40 -0.16 -14.38
N LYS A 20 9.98 1.06 -14.07
CA LYS A 20 8.74 1.33 -13.33
C LYS A 20 7.54 0.87 -14.17
N ILE A 21 6.74 -0.02 -13.62
CA ILE A 21 5.51 -0.50 -14.24
C ILE A 21 4.48 0.63 -14.26
N ASP A 22 3.85 0.82 -15.42
CA ASP A 22 2.74 1.75 -15.59
C ASP A 22 1.61 1.42 -14.60
N ASP A 23 1.11 2.48 -13.96
CA ASP A 23 0.09 2.42 -12.93
C ASP A 23 -1.18 1.65 -13.34
N ARG A 24 -1.52 1.63 -14.63
CA ARG A 24 -2.65 0.88 -15.21
C ARG A 24 -2.48 -0.64 -15.08
N TYR A 25 -1.24 -1.13 -15.13
CA TYR A 25 -0.90 -2.55 -15.11
C TYR A 25 -0.32 -3.03 -13.77
N LEU A 26 0.00 -2.10 -12.87
CA LEU A 26 0.64 -2.41 -11.58
C LEU A 26 -0.13 -3.46 -10.76
N LYS A 27 -1.47 -3.37 -10.71
CA LYS A 27 -2.31 -4.35 -10.01
C LYS A 27 -2.11 -5.76 -10.57
N SER A 28 -2.25 -5.92 -11.89
CA SER A 28 -2.12 -7.21 -12.56
C SER A 28 -0.70 -7.77 -12.43
N PHE A 29 0.31 -6.91 -12.53
CA PHE A 29 1.72 -7.26 -12.34
C PHE A 29 1.99 -7.81 -10.95
N VAL A 30 1.57 -7.08 -9.89
CA VAL A 30 1.76 -7.51 -8.50
C VAL A 30 1.03 -8.83 -8.23
N LEU A 31 -0.23 -8.96 -8.64
CA LEU A 31 -1.01 -10.18 -8.44
C LEU A 31 -0.40 -11.41 -9.12
N SER A 32 0.11 -11.23 -10.33
CA SER A 32 0.77 -12.32 -11.07
C SER A 32 2.04 -12.78 -10.36
N ASN A 33 2.85 -11.84 -9.87
CA ASN A 33 4.07 -12.16 -9.12
C ASN A 33 3.80 -12.83 -7.77
N LEU A 34 2.78 -12.36 -7.04
CA LEU A 34 2.38 -13.00 -5.77
C LEU A 34 1.92 -14.45 -6.01
N LYS A 35 1.18 -14.70 -7.10
CA LYS A 35 0.77 -16.03 -7.52
C LYS A 35 1.97 -16.92 -7.88
N LEU A 36 2.95 -16.39 -8.62
CA LEU A 36 4.18 -17.12 -8.96
C LEU A 36 4.99 -17.53 -7.73
N LYS A 37 4.97 -16.72 -6.67
CA LYS A 37 5.63 -17.01 -5.39
C LYS A 37 4.77 -17.84 -4.43
N ASN A 38 3.62 -18.38 -4.88
CA ASN A 38 2.67 -19.17 -4.07
C ASN A 38 2.18 -18.45 -2.79
N ILE A 39 2.04 -17.13 -2.84
CA ILE A 39 1.52 -16.36 -1.70
C ILE A 39 -0.01 -16.35 -1.79
N SER A 40 -0.65 -17.05 -0.85
CA SER A 40 -2.11 -17.05 -0.73
C SER A 40 -2.62 -15.70 -0.23
N LEU A 41 -3.65 -15.18 -0.89
CA LEU A 41 -4.35 -13.95 -0.52
C LEU A 41 -5.67 -14.24 0.22
N GLU A 42 -5.96 -15.49 0.59
CA GLU A 42 -7.25 -15.91 1.15
C GLU A 42 -7.70 -15.11 2.39
N ASN A 43 -6.76 -14.56 3.16
CA ASN A 43 -7.03 -13.73 4.34
C ASN A 43 -6.38 -12.33 4.24
N CYS A 44 -5.96 -11.89 3.06
CA CYS A 44 -5.23 -10.64 2.86
C CYS A 44 -5.92 -9.77 1.81
N ASP A 45 -6.58 -8.70 2.26
CA ASP A 45 -7.37 -7.85 1.35
C ASP A 45 -6.68 -6.52 1.01
N LYS A 46 -5.53 -6.20 1.63
CA LYS A 46 -4.83 -4.93 1.43
C LYS A 46 -3.42 -5.18 0.89
N LEU A 47 -3.14 -4.58 -0.25
CA LEU A 47 -1.81 -4.53 -0.84
C LEU A 47 -1.29 -3.10 -0.84
N TYR A 48 -0.07 -2.92 -0.35
CA TYR A 48 0.66 -1.67 -0.49
C TYR A 48 1.93 -1.93 -1.28
N VAL A 49 2.29 -1.00 -2.15
CA VAL A 49 3.42 -1.14 -3.05
C VAL A 49 4.30 0.08 -2.98
N ASN A 50 5.59 -0.15 -2.83
CA ASN A 50 6.64 0.85 -2.90
C ASN A 50 7.53 0.55 -4.11
N TYR A 51 7.90 1.57 -4.87
CA TYR A 51 8.84 1.43 -5.98
C TYR A 51 10.18 2.06 -5.59
N LEU A 52 11.23 1.24 -5.63
CA LEU A 52 12.60 1.64 -5.33
C LEU A 52 13.32 1.86 -6.65
N GLU A 53 13.52 3.13 -7.01
CA GLU A 53 14.05 3.51 -8.33
C GLU A 53 15.46 2.99 -8.58
N TYR A 54 16.35 3.10 -7.60
CA TYR A 54 17.76 2.70 -7.73
C TYR A 54 17.96 1.19 -7.90
N PRO A 55 17.44 0.32 -7.00
CA PRO A 55 17.56 -1.12 -7.21
C PRO A 55 16.60 -1.61 -8.29
N LYS A 56 15.69 -0.76 -8.79
CA LYS A 56 14.59 -1.11 -9.70
C LYS A 56 13.79 -2.30 -9.15
N GLU A 57 13.36 -2.15 -7.91
CA GLU A 57 12.62 -3.19 -7.18
C GLU A 57 11.27 -2.63 -6.74
N TYR A 58 10.24 -3.46 -6.84
CA TYR A 58 8.99 -3.24 -6.15
C TYR A 58 9.01 -3.98 -4.83
N GLN A 59 8.75 -3.25 -3.75
CA GLN A 59 8.48 -3.83 -2.44
C GLN A 59 6.98 -3.87 -2.22
N VAL A 60 6.44 -5.08 -2.14
CA VAL A 60 5.00 -5.34 -1.96
C VAL A 60 4.75 -5.79 -0.53
N PHE A 61 3.84 -5.08 0.15
CA PHE A 61 3.34 -5.42 1.46
C PHE A 61 1.96 -6.05 1.34
N VAL A 62 1.83 -7.26 1.85
CA VAL A 62 0.56 -7.98 1.97
C VAL A 62 0.15 -7.98 3.43
N VAL A 63 -1.05 -7.47 3.72
CA VAL A 63 -1.55 -7.31 5.09
C VAL A 63 -3.06 -7.57 5.17
N ASN A 64 -3.50 -8.12 6.30
CA ASN A 64 -4.92 -8.33 6.58
C ASN A 64 -5.67 -6.99 6.74
N SER A 65 -6.92 -6.93 6.30
CA SER A 65 -7.78 -5.74 6.35
C SER A 65 -8.08 -5.23 7.76
N GLN A 66 -7.98 -6.08 8.79
CA GLN A 66 -8.15 -5.73 10.20
C GLN A 66 -7.15 -4.67 10.67
N PHE A 67 -5.95 -4.66 10.09
CA PHE A 67 -4.90 -3.72 10.47
C PHE A 67 -5.11 -2.36 9.78
N ILE A 68 -4.98 -1.31 10.57
CA ILE A 68 -5.13 0.07 10.11
C ILE A 68 -3.75 0.65 9.77
N PHE A 69 -2.78 0.40 10.65
CA PHE A 69 -1.42 0.94 10.59
C PHE A 69 -0.39 -0.19 10.49
N PHE A 70 0.74 0.08 9.86
CA PHE A 70 1.93 -0.75 10.03
C PHE A 70 2.71 -0.31 11.26
N ASP A 71 3.40 -1.24 11.93
CA ASP A 71 4.27 -0.91 13.07
C ASP A 71 5.34 0.11 12.72
N PHE A 72 5.87 0.08 11.49
CA PHE A 72 6.87 1.06 11.06
C PHE A 72 6.33 2.49 10.97
N GLU A 73 5.02 2.68 10.86
CA GLU A 73 4.43 4.03 10.82
C GLU A 73 4.63 4.77 12.16
N ALA A 74 4.84 4.04 13.27
CA ALA A 74 5.16 4.66 14.56
C ALA A 74 6.44 5.51 14.51
N PHE A 75 7.39 5.19 13.62
CA PHE A 75 8.63 5.95 13.48
C PHE A 75 8.42 7.34 12.86
N TYR A 76 7.27 7.66 12.27
CA TYR A 76 6.98 9.04 11.88
C TYR A 76 6.97 10.00 13.09
N SER A 77 6.56 9.52 14.27
CA SER A 77 6.60 10.33 15.50
C SER A 77 8.02 10.71 15.93
N TYR A 78 9.02 9.93 15.52
CA TYR A 78 10.43 10.24 15.80
C TYR A 78 10.93 11.51 15.08
N TYR A 79 10.35 11.83 13.92
CA TYR A 79 10.78 12.97 13.10
C TYR A 79 9.99 14.26 13.33
N GLU A 80 8.97 14.26 14.20
CA GLU A 80 8.07 15.42 14.36
C GLU A 80 8.78 16.69 14.81
N ASN A 81 9.79 16.56 15.67
CA ASN A 81 10.56 17.68 16.21
C ASN A 81 12.03 17.64 15.78
N ARG A 82 12.32 16.89 14.72
CA ARG A 82 13.68 16.67 14.25
C ARG A 82 13.80 17.06 12.78
N ASP A 83 14.73 17.94 12.50
CA ASP A 83 15.16 18.21 11.14
C ASP A 83 16.27 17.23 10.75
N PHE A 84 16.04 16.58 9.61
CA PHE A 84 16.92 15.56 9.07
C PHE A 84 16.75 15.55 7.55
N GLU A 85 17.88 15.60 6.85
CA GLU A 85 18.01 15.45 5.41
C GLU A 85 19.02 14.34 5.13
N GLY A 86 18.74 13.51 4.13
CA GLY A 86 19.54 12.32 3.79
C GLY A 86 18.88 11.01 4.18
N PHE A 87 19.69 9.96 4.32
CA PHE A 87 19.23 8.59 4.61
C PHE A 87 19.54 8.19 6.04
N GLU A 88 18.52 7.76 6.78
CA GLU A 88 18.66 7.28 8.15
C GLU A 88 18.18 5.83 8.27
N LEU A 89 18.98 5.00 8.94
CA LEU A 89 18.67 3.61 9.22
C LEU A 89 18.15 3.47 10.65
N LEU A 90 16.91 3.03 10.79
CA LEU A 90 16.27 2.73 12.07
C LEU A 90 16.19 1.21 12.23
N ILE A 91 16.74 0.69 13.31
CA ILE A 91 16.75 -0.75 13.59
C ILE A 91 15.93 -1.00 14.84
N TYR A 92 14.98 -1.92 14.75
CA TYR A 92 14.18 -2.37 15.88
C TYR A 92 14.02 -3.89 15.87
N SER A 93 14.61 -4.55 16.87
CA SER A 93 14.48 -5.98 17.16
C SER A 93 14.59 -6.89 15.93
N ASN A 94 13.48 -7.13 15.22
CA ASN A 94 13.38 -8.05 14.09
C ASN A 94 13.11 -7.39 12.74
N PHE A 95 13.30 -6.07 12.62
CA PHE A 95 13.25 -5.38 11.33
C PHE A 95 14.10 -4.12 11.33
N PHE A 96 14.38 -3.61 10.13
CA PHE A 96 14.92 -2.29 9.93
C PHE A 96 14.11 -1.50 8.92
N LEU A 97 14.33 -0.19 8.97
CA LEU A 97 13.70 0.80 8.12
C LEU A 97 14.76 1.76 7.63
N ILE A 98 14.64 2.16 6.37
CA ILE A 98 15.38 3.29 5.84
C ILE A 98 14.37 4.41 5.63
N PHE A 99 14.69 5.58 6.15
CA PHE A 99 13.99 6.82 5.88
C PHE A 99 14.87 7.72 5.02
N LYS A 100 14.26 8.39 4.05
CA LYS A 100 14.90 9.44 3.25
C LYS A 100 14.13 10.73 3.48
N ASP A 101 14.81 11.77 3.99
CA ASP A 101 14.21 13.09 4.21
C ASP A 101 12.88 13.00 5.00
N LYS A 102 12.89 12.20 6.09
CA LYS A 102 11.72 11.92 6.97
C LYS A 102 10.57 11.15 6.30
N LYS A 103 10.74 10.65 5.08
CA LYS A 103 9.77 9.78 4.40
C LYS A 103 10.24 8.34 4.39
N PHE A 104 9.28 7.43 4.49
CA PHE A 104 9.54 6.00 4.37
C PHE A 104 10.23 5.70 3.02
N PHE A 105 11.36 4.98 3.06
CA PHE A 105 12.10 4.57 1.87
C PHE A 105 12.09 3.05 1.70
N TYR A 106 12.45 2.28 2.73
CA TYR A 106 12.55 0.81 2.63
C TYR A 106 12.27 0.14 3.97
N TYR A 107 11.72 -1.07 3.94
CA TYR A 107 11.50 -1.93 5.10
C TYR A 107 12.02 -3.34 4.84
N GLN A 108 12.66 -3.96 5.81
CA GLN A 108 12.95 -5.40 5.71
C GLN A 108 13.06 -6.04 7.09
N LYS A 109 12.60 -7.30 7.17
CA LYS A 109 12.71 -8.12 8.38
C LYS A 109 14.14 -8.62 8.54
N ILE A 110 14.60 -8.68 9.78
CA ILE A 110 15.91 -9.21 10.16
C ILE A 110 15.68 -10.35 11.15
N ASN A 111 16.37 -11.47 10.93
CA ASN A 111 16.29 -12.65 11.80
C ASN A 111 17.63 -12.97 12.48
N GLN A 112 18.66 -12.14 12.33
CA GLN A 112 20.03 -12.43 12.76
C GLN A 112 20.69 -11.20 13.40
N ASP A 113 21.63 -11.45 14.30
CA ASP A 113 22.56 -10.44 14.79
C ASP A 113 23.49 -10.02 13.65
N LEU A 114 23.23 -8.85 13.07
CA LEU A 114 23.98 -8.32 11.94
C LEU A 114 25.20 -7.54 12.43
N ASN A 115 26.37 -7.81 11.84
CA ASN A 115 27.50 -6.89 11.95
C ASN A 115 27.13 -5.55 11.30
N GLN A 116 27.06 -4.48 12.09
CA GLN A 116 26.54 -3.19 11.65
C GLN A 116 27.32 -2.63 10.45
N ASP A 117 28.65 -2.67 10.48
CA ASP A 117 29.50 -2.08 9.44
C ASP A 117 29.33 -2.76 8.08
N ASP A 118 29.32 -4.09 8.06
CA ASP A 118 29.15 -4.87 6.84
C ASP A 118 27.72 -4.71 6.29
N PHE A 119 26.75 -4.65 7.18
CA PHE A 119 25.36 -4.43 6.82
C PHE A 119 25.14 -3.05 6.19
N ILE A 120 25.72 -1.99 6.74
CA ILE A 120 25.66 -0.63 6.17
C ILE A 120 26.31 -0.60 4.78
N LYS A 121 27.50 -1.19 4.64
CA LYS A 121 28.18 -1.29 3.34
C LYS A 121 27.32 -2.01 2.31
N PHE A 122 26.67 -3.10 2.71
CA PHE A 122 25.74 -3.83 1.86
C PHE A 122 24.56 -2.95 1.43
N LEU A 123 23.89 -2.27 2.36
CA LEU A 123 22.75 -1.41 2.06
C LEU A 123 23.14 -0.23 1.16
N ASN A 124 24.24 0.45 1.47
CA ASN A 124 24.76 1.55 0.68
C ASN A 124 25.05 1.11 -0.77
N LYS A 125 25.63 -0.08 -0.95
CA LYS A 125 25.87 -0.66 -2.28
C LYS A 125 24.58 -1.06 -2.98
N LYS A 126 23.65 -1.74 -2.29
CA LYS A 126 22.39 -2.23 -2.89
C LYS A 126 21.54 -1.06 -3.40
N PHE A 127 21.37 -0.03 -2.57
CA PHE A 127 20.48 1.09 -2.89
C PHE A 127 21.19 2.26 -3.55
N ASN A 128 22.52 2.20 -3.69
CA ASN A 128 23.34 3.32 -4.13
C ASN A 128 23.08 4.60 -3.31
N ILE A 129 23.08 4.45 -1.99
CA ILE A 129 22.81 5.52 -1.01
C ILE A 129 23.98 5.68 -0.05
N ASN A 130 23.96 6.78 0.72
CA ASN A 130 24.85 6.97 1.85
C ASN A 130 24.03 7.18 3.12
N ILE A 131 23.95 6.16 3.96
CA ILE A 131 23.30 6.23 5.27
C ILE A 131 24.13 7.15 6.18
N SER A 132 23.55 8.28 6.57
CA SER A 132 24.22 9.32 7.37
C SER A 132 24.06 9.12 8.87
N ASN A 133 22.97 8.46 9.29
CA ASN A 133 22.73 8.18 10.70
C ASN A 133 22.08 6.82 10.92
N ILE A 134 22.36 6.24 12.09
CA ILE A 134 21.84 4.94 12.50
C ILE A 134 21.31 5.08 13.92
N LYS A 135 20.07 4.64 14.12
CA LYS A 135 19.44 4.61 15.43
C LYS A 135 18.92 3.21 15.70
N LEU A 136 19.49 2.59 16.72
CA LEU A 136 18.92 1.41 17.36
C LEU A 136 17.84 1.87 18.33
N VAL A 137 16.63 1.34 18.17
CA VAL A 137 15.47 1.70 19.00
C VAL A 137 15.16 0.56 19.96
N SER A 138 15.05 0.89 21.24
CA SER A 138 14.67 -0.09 22.26
C SER A 138 13.16 -0.36 22.26
N LYS A 139 12.73 -1.44 22.91
CA LYS A 139 11.31 -1.77 23.07
C LYS A 139 10.52 -0.65 23.75
N ASP A 140 11.07 -0.06 24.80
CA ASP A 140 10.40 1.01 25.54
C ASP A 140 10.29 2.29 24.71
N GLU A 141 11.34 2.64 23.94
CA GLU A 141 11.32 3.76 23.00
C GLU A 141 10.26 3.53 21.90
N PHE A 142 10.21 2.32 21.33
CA PHE A 142 9.24 1.99 20.28
C PHE A 142 7.79 2.05 20.77
N GLU A 143 7.50 1.51 21.95
CA GLU A 143 6.17 1.59 22.56
C GLU A 143 5.74 3.03 22.84
N LYS A 144 6.70 3.90 23.21
CA LYS A 144 6.44 5.33 23.38
C LYS A 144 6.06 5.99 22.04
N LEU A 145 6.84 5.75 20.99
CA LEU A 145 6.55 6.24 19.64
C LEU A 145 5.17 5.76 19.14
N LYS A 146 4.84 4.49 19.37
CA LYS A 146 3.54 3.90 18.98
C LYS A 146 2.37 4.57 19.71
N LYS A 147 2.52 4.88 21.00
CA LYS A 147 1.51 5.62 21.78
C LYS A 147 1.33 7.05 21.27
N GLU A 148 2.42 7.78 21.05
CA GLU A 148 2.39 9.15 20.51
C GLU A 148 1.71 9.20 19.13
N PHE A 149 2.12 8.29 18.23
CA PHE A 149 1.53 8.14 16.91
C PHE A 149 0.02 7.85 16.97
N THR A 150 -0.40 6.94 17.84
CA THR A 150 -1.80 6.56 17.99
C THR A 150 -2.66 7.72 18.50
N GLN A 151 -2.20 8.42 19.54
CA GLN A 151 -2.90 9.55 20.12
C GLN A 151 -3.10 10.68 19.10
N LYS A 152 -2.08 10.94 18.26
CA LYS A 152 -2.17 11.96 17.21
C LYS A 152 -3.15 11.56 16.11
N ASN A 153 -3.05 10.34 15.57
CA ASN A 153 -3.91 9.88 14.50
C ASN A 153 -5.37 9.68 14.93
N GLN A 154 -5.64 9.44 16.21
CA GLN A 154 -7.01 9.42 16.75
C GLN A 154 -7.66 10.81 16.79
N LYS A 155 -6.87 11.90 16.93
CA LYS A 155 -7.38 13.28 16.94
C LYS A 155 -7.70 13.81 15.54
N ILE A 156 -7.09 13.22 14.51
CA ILE A 156 -7.26 13.62 13.10
C ILE A 156 -8.35 12.74 12.49
N ASN A 157 -9.53 13.30 12.19
CA ASN A 157 -10.70 12.60 11.65
C ASN A 157 -10.40 11.72 10.40
N HIS A 158 -10.05 10.46 10.65
CA HIS A 158 -10.22 9.18 9.93
C HIS A 158 -10.28 9.03 8.38
N LYS A 159 -10.18 10.06 7.53
CA LYS A 159 -10.36 9.85 6.07
C LYS A 159 -9.09 9.73 5.23
N LYS A 160 -7.92 10.15 5.73
CA LYS A 160 -6.64 9.96 5.03
C LYS A 160 -5.55 9.64 6.06
N ASN A 161 -5.03 8.42 6.04
CA ASN A 161 -3.79 8.13 6.74
C ASN A 161 -2.66 8.81 5.97
N ILE A 162 -2.20 9.96 6.47
CA ILE A 162 -1.16 10.81 5.87
C ILE A 162 0.20 10.09 5.92
N ASN A 163 0.37 9.12 6.83
CA ASN A 163 1.66 8.46 7.10
C ASN A 163 1.94 7.27 6.16
N LYS A 164 1.03 6.97 5.22
CA LYS A 164 1.31 6.05 4.10
C LYS A 164 1.84 6.78 2.87
N ASP A 165 2.27 8.03 3.02
CA ASP A 165 2.85 8.80 1.93
C ASP A 165 4.07 8.04 1.36
N GLY A 166 4.10 7.85 0.04
CA GLY A 166 5.07 6.99 -0.65
C GLY A 166 4.62 5.54 -0.90
N LEU A 167 3.63 5.01 -0.17
CA LEU A 167 3.06 3.69 -0.42
C LEU A 167 1.79 3.78 -1.28
N LYS A 168 1.82 3.12 -2.43
CA LYS A 168 0.65 3.01 -3.29
C LYS A 168 -0.25 1.86 -2.84
N TYR A 169 -1.48 2.19 -2.47
CA TYR A 169 -2.50 1.19 -2.18
C TYR A 169 -3.04 0.56 -3.47
N ILE A 170 -3.10 -0.77 -3.51
CA ILE A 170 -3.76 -1.53 -4.56
C ILE A 170 -5.02 -2.14 -3.98
N ASP A 171 -6.18 -1.65 -4.42
CA ASP A 171 -7.46 -2.23 -4.07
C ASP A 171 -7.61 -3.58 -4.77
N LEU A 172 -7.78 -4.65 -3.99
CA LEU A 172 -8.03 -5.98 -4.52
C LEU A 172 -9.44 -6.13 -5.10
N LYS A 173 -10.40 -5.33 -4.63
CA LYS A 173 -11.78 -5.40 -5.11
C LYS A 173 -11.88 -5.11 -6.61
N SER A 174 -12.75 -5.85 -7.29
CA SER A 174 -13.09 -5.59 -8.68
C SER A 174 -13.93 -4.32 -8.77
N ASN A 175 -13.53 -3.38 -9.62
CA ASN A 175 -14.30 -2.17 -9.86
C ASN A 175 -15.41 -2.47 -10.89
N PHE A 176 -16.61 -2.77 -10.41
CA PHE A 176 -17.76 -3.05 -11.28
C PHE A 176 -18.46 -1.80 -11.82
N SER A 177 -18.00 -0.59 -11.46
CA SER A 177 -18.67 0.67 -11.83
C SER A 177 -18.87 0.82 -13.33
N PHE A 178 -17.91 0.38 -14.14
CA PHE A 178 -18.03 0.41 -15.60
C PHE A 178 -19.10 -0.54 -16.12
N TYR A 179 -19.14 -1.78 -15.61
CA TYR A 179 -20.14 -2.77 -16.00
C TYR A 179 -21.55 -2.34 -15.58
N ILE A 180 -21.68 -1.74 -14.39
CA ILE A 180 -22.93 -1.16 -13.90
C ILE A 180 -23.37 -0.02 -14.83
N TYR A 181 -22.45 0.83 -15.27
CA TYR A 181 -22.75 1.90 -16.22
C TYR A 181 -23.22 1.38 -17.58
N ILE A 182 -22.54 0.38 -18.15
CA ILE A 182 -22.99 -0.26 -19.40
C ILE A 182 -24.36 -0.90 -19.23
N PHE A 183 -24.58 -1.61 -18.12
CA PHE A 183 -25.86 -2.25 -17.82
C PHE A 183 -26.99 -1.22 -17.70
N TYR A 184 -26.73 -0.08 -17.05
CA TYR A 184 -27.66 1.04 -16.98
C TYR A 184 -28.02 1.60 -18.35
N LEU A 185 -27.02 1.80 -19.22
CA LEU A 185 -27.23 2.34 -20.57
C LEU A 185 -28.04 1.38 -21.45
N LEU A 186 -27.76 0.07 -21.36
CA LEU A 186 -28.57 -0.98 -21.99
C LEU A 186 -30.01 -0.99 -21.47
N SER A 187 -30.20 -0.83 -20.15
CA SER A 187 -31.54 -0.81 -19.54
C SER A 187 -32.38 0.34 -20.09
N ILE A 188 -31.80 1.54 -20.26
CA ILE A 188 -32.48 2.69 -20.87
C ILE A 188 -32.89 2.37 -22.31
N LEU A 189 -32.00 1.78 -23.11
CA LEU A 189 -32.30 1.45 -24.50
C LEU A 189 -33.45 0.42 -24.60
N CYS A 190 -33.43 -0.63 -23.76
CA CYS A 190 -34.48 -1.63 -23.72
C CYS A 190 -35.83 -1.04 -23.31
N ILE A 191 -35.85 -0.19 -22.27
CA ILE A 191 -37.07 0.49 -21.80
C ILE A 191 -37.59 1.44 -22.88
N GLY A 192 -36.70 2.25 -23.48
CA GLY A 192 -37.05 3.17 -24.57
C GLY A 192 -37.64 2.44 -25.78
N TYR A 193 -37.03 1.32 -26.19
CA TYR A 193 -37.55 0.49 -27.28
C TYR A 193 -38.92 -0.12 -26.95
N TYR A 194 -39.11 -0.61 -25.73
CA TYR A 194 -40.39 -1.14 -25.27
C TYR A 194 -41.51 -0.08 -25.33
N PHE A 195 -41.25 1.13 -24.82
CA PHE A 195 -42.21 2.23 -24.90
C PHE A 195 -42.49 2.67 -26.33
N TYR A 196 -41.47 2.74 -27.19
CA TYR A 196 -41.61 3.08 -28.60
C TYR A 196 -42.52 2.09 -29.35
N ASN A 197 -42.28 0.79 -29.19
CA ASN A 197 -43.13 -0.25 -29.79
C ASN A 197 -44.56 -0.22 -29.26
N THR A 198 -44.72 0.00 -27.95
CA THR A 198 -46.06 0.13 -27.34
C THR A 198 -46.81 1.33 -27.90
N TYR A 199 -46.13 2.47 -28.07
CA TYR A 199 -46.70 3.66 -28.69
C TYR A 199 -47.12 3.41 -30.14
N LEU A 200 -46.25 2.81 -30.96
CA LEU A 200 -46.58 2.46 -32.35
C LEU A 200 -47.81 1.56 -32.45
N ASN A 201 -47.87 0.50 -31.63
CA ASN A 201 -49.01 -0.42 -31.60
C ASN A 201 -50.33 0.30 -31.24
N ILE A 202 -50.30 1.26 -30.31
CA ILE A 202 -51.49 2.04 -29.94
C ILE A 202 -51.91 2.97 -31.09
N VAL A 203 -50.95 3.64 -31.75
CA VAL A 203 -51.22 4.56 -32.86
C VAL A 203 -51.78 3.81 -34.06
N GLU A 204 -51.22 2.65 -34.42
CA GLU A 204 -51.76 1.81 -35.49
C GLU A 204 -53.18 1.34 -35.20
N LYS A 205 -53.46 0.94 -33.95
CA LYS A 205 -54.80 0.51 -33.55
C LYS A 205 -55.83 1.64 -33.64
N LYS A 206 -55.44 2.89 -33.32
CA LYS A 206 -56.30 4.07 -33.49
C LYS A 206 -56.53 4.47 -34.95
N ARG A 207 -55.62 4.16 -35.87
CA ARG A 207 -55.80 4.44 -37.31
C ARG A 207 -56.70 3.44 -38.04
N LYS A 208 -56.94 2.26 -37.44
CA LYS A 208 -57.78 1.18 -38.01
C LYS A 208 -59.24 1.20 -37.51
N LEU A 209 -59.57 2.10 -36.59
CA LEU A 209 -60.92 2.39 -36.10
C LEU A 209 -61.44 3.66 -36.78
#